data_AF-A0AA96VPA8-F1
#
_entry.id   AF-A0AA96VPA8-F1
#
_cell.length_a   1.000
_cell.length_b   1.000
_cell.length_c   1.000
_cell.angle_alpha   90.00
_cell.angle_beta   90.00
_cell.angle_gamma   90.00
#
_symmetry.space_group_name_H-M   'P 1'
#
loop_
_entity.id
_entity.type
_entity.pdbx_description
1 polymer ?
#
loop_
_entity_poly.entity_id
_entity_poly.type
_entity_poly.pdbx_seq_one_letter_code
_entity_poly.pdbx_strand_id
1 'polypeptide(L)'
;MKHQHMRFEKLLSFLQGASWALAIAGGFYTFLLFLPFGLIIASIVALFIFLSGCFFAILFVMAQIQSDKLEELKKQTQLLEKLSLNDQTLSHY
;
A
#
# COMPACT_ATOMS: atom_id res chain seq x y z
N MET A 1 -0.17 -19.53 -11.63
CA MET A 1 0.03 -18.06 -11.48
C MET A 1 -0.61 -17.45 -10.23
N LYS A 2 -1.74 -17.97 -9.69
CA LYS A 2 -2.44 -17.44 -8.49
C LYS A 2 -1.57 -17.34 -7.22
N HIS A 3 -0.56 -18.20 -7.08
CA HIS A 3 0.32 -18.24 -5.91
C HIS A 3 1.34 -17.09 -5.85
N GLN A 4 1.71 -16.50 -6.99
CA GLN A 4 2.66 -15.38 -7.03
C GLN A 4 1.99 -14.07 -6.56
N HIS A 5 0.72 -13.88 -6.91
CA HIS A 5 -0.06 -12.69 -6.52
C HIS A 5 -0.24 -12.57 -5.00
N MET A 6 -0.66 -13.66 -4.33
CA MET A 6 -0.82 -13.67 -2.87
C MET A 6 0.49 -13.48 -2.10
N ARG A 7 1.63 -13.87 -2.68
CA ARG A 7 2.94 -13.58 -2.08
C ARG A 7 3.29 -12.10 -2.22
N PHE A 8 2.98 -11.51 -3.36
CA PHE A 8 3.23 -10.09 -3.64
C PHE A 8 2.39 -9.19 -2.74
N GLU A 9 1.10 -9.47 -2.58
CA GLU A 9 0.21 -8.73 -1.66
C GLU A 9 0.68 -8.81 -0.20
N LYS A 10 1.06 -10.01 0.27
CA LYS A 10 1.60 -10.20 1.62
C LYS A 10 2.90 -9.43 1.81
N LEU A 11 3.78 -9.45 0.81
CA LEU A 11 5.01 -8.65 0.80
C LEU A 11 4.69 -7.16 0.83
N LEU A 12 3.74 -6.69 0.03
CA LEU A 12 3.36 -5.28 -0.06
C LEU A 12 2.75 -4.78 1.25
N SER A 13 1.86 -5.57 1.86
CA SER A 13 1.24 -5.26 3.16
C SER A 13 2.28 -5.26 4.29
N PHE A 14 3.22 -6.21 4.27
CA PHE A 14 4.36 -6.22 5.19
C PHE A 14 5.25 -4.99 4.99
N LEU A 15 5.55 -4.64 3.74
CA LEU A 15 6.42 -3.51 3.39
C LEU A 15 5.78 -2.17 3.72
N GLN A 16 4.46 -2.05 3.58
CA GLN A 16 3.68 -0.91 4.05
C GLN A 16 3.79 -0.77 5.58
N GLY A 17 3.58 -1.86 6.33
CA GLY A 17 3.76 -1.86 7.79
C GLY A 17 5.18 -1.50 8.20
N ALA A 18 6.17 -2.06 7.51
CA ALA A 18 7.59 -1.72 7.71
C ALA A 18 7.88 -0.25 7.40
N SER A 19 7.25 0.34 6.38
CA SER A 19 7.42 1.75 6.04
C SER A 19 6.86 2.68 7.11
N TRP A 20 5.73 2.34 7.72
CA TRP A 20 5.18 3.08 8.87
C TRP A 20 6.08 2.95 10.10
N ALA A 21 6.55 1.73 10.39
CA ALA A 21 7.48 1.50 11.49
C ALA A 21 8.80 2.26 11.27
N LEU A 22 9.34 2.27 10.05
CA LEU A 22 10.56 2.99 9.68
C LEU A 22 10.37 4.51 9.80
N ALA A 23 9.22 5.05 9.39
CA ALA A 23 8.95 6.49 9.51
C ALA A 23 8.90 6.92 10.98
N ILE A 24 8.18 6.18 11.82
CA ILE A 24 8.03 6.48 13.25
C ILE A 24 9.35 6.24 13.99
N ALA A 25 9.96 5.06 13.83
CA ALA A 25 11.19 4.70 14.50
C ALA A 25 12.37 5.56 14.01
N GLY A 26 12.45 5.84 12.71
CA GLY A 26 13.48 6.69 12.12
C GLY A 26 13.36 8.14 12.57
N GLY A 27 12.15 8.70 12.61
CA GLY A 27 11.90 10.04 13.13
C GLY A 27 12.25 10.13 14.62
N PHE A 28 11.80 9.16 15.43
CA PHE A 28 12.09 9.11 16.86
C PHE A 28 13.58 8.92 17.16
N TYR A 29 14.25 8.00 16.47
CA TYR A 29 15.68 7.76 16.63
C TYR A 29 16.50 8.99 16.24
N THR A 30 16.15 9.64 15.13
CA THR A 30 16.83 10.87 14.69
C THR A 30 16.61 12.01 15.68
N PHE A 31 15.41 12.11 16.26
CA PHE A 31 15.12 13.08 17.32
C PHE A 31 16.02 12.86 18.54
N LEU A 32 16.17 11.62 19.01
CA LEU A 32 17.05 11.29 20.15
C LEU A 32 18.53 11.59 19.83
N LEU A 33 18.97 11.26 18.61
CA LEU A 33 20.35 11.49 18.17
C LEU A 33 20.71 12.99 18.11
N PHE A 34 19.75 13.82 17.70
CA PHE A 34 19.95 15.28 17.57
C PHE A 34 19.53 16.08 18.80
N LEU A 35 18.93 15.45 19.80
CA LEU A 35 18.60 16.05 21.08
C LEU A 35 19.77 16.86 21.72
N PRO A 36 21.03 16.37 21.74
CA PRO A 36 22.15 17.14 22.30
C PRO A 36 22.55 18.37 21.49
N PHE A 37 22.15 18.46 20.22
CA PHE A 37 22.40 19.62 19.36
C PHE A 37 21.32 20.71 19.50
N GLY A 38 20.22 20.42 20.21
CA GLY A 38 19.16 21.36 20.54
C GLY A 38 17.78 20.90 20.05
N LEU A 39 16.75 21.14 20.88
CA LEU A 39 15.38 20.68 20.62
C LEU A 39 14.78 21.18 19.30
N ILE A 40 15.07 22.44 18.92
CA ILE A 40 14.52 23.03 17.69
C ILE A 40 15.09 22.32 16.46
N ILE A 41 16.41 22.13 16.43
CA ILE A 41 17.11 21.48 15.31
C ILE A 41 16.69 20.01 15.23
N ALA A 42 16.63 19.32 16.38
CA ALA A 42 16.18 17.93 16.45
C ALA A 42 14.75 17.76 15.91
N SER A 43 13.82 18.62 16.28
CA SER A 43 12.44 18.57 15.79
C SER A 43 12.33 18.80 14.29
N ILE A 44 13.07 19.78 13.73
CA ILE A 44 13.04 20.06 12.29
C ILE A 44 13.56 18.87 11.49
N VAL A 45 14.71 18.30 11.90
CA VAL A 45 15.31 17.17 11.21
C VAL A 45 14.43 15.91 11.34
N ALA A 46 13.90 15.65 12.54
CA ALA A 46 13.00 14.53 12.77
C ALA A 46 11.71 14.64 11.94
N LEU A 47 11.13 15.85 11.83
CA LEU A 47 9.98 16.11 10.95
C LEU A 47 10.31 15.84 9.49
N PHE A 48 11.48 16.26 9.02
CA PHE A 48 11.89 16.04 7.64
C PHE A 48 12.05 14.55 7.30
N ILE A 49 12.69 13.79 8.20
CA ILE A 49 12.83 12.33 8.10
C ILE A 49 11.46 11.65 8.16
N PHE A 50 10.61 12.04 9.10
CA PHE A 50 9.26 11.49 9.25
C PHE A 50 8.41 11.73 7.99
N LEU A 51 8.45 12.94 7.44
CA LEU A 51 7.70 13.30 6.23
C LEU A 51 8.19 12.51 5.01
N SER A 52 9.50 12.33 4.88
CA SER A 52 10.08 11.46 3.83
C SER A 52 9.63 9.99 4.01
N GLY A 53 9.64 9.48 5.24
CA GLY A 53 9.16 8.13 5.54
C GLY A 53 7.66 7.93 5.23
N CYS A 54 6.84 8.93 5.56
CA CYS A 54 5.42 8.94 5.22
C CYS A 54 5.18 8.94 3.71
N PHE A 55 6.00 9.65 2.94
CA PHE A 55 5.92 9.64 1.48
C PHE A 55 6.09 8.21 0.92
N PHE A 56 7.10 7.47 1.40
CA PHE A 56 7.28 6.05 1.03
C PHE A 56 6.08 5.19 1.48
N ALA A 57 5.56 5.40 2.68
CA ALA A 57 4.41 4.63 3.17
C ALA A 57 3.17 4.82 2.29
N ILE A 58 2.92 6.05 1.84
CA ILE A 58 1.81 6.38 0.94
C ILE A 58 2.00 5.73 -0.44
N LEU A 59 3.22 5.72 -0.98
CA LEU A 59 3.50 5.04 -2.26
C LEU A 59 3.17 3.55 -2.19
N PHE A 60 3.51 2.87 -1.09
CA PHE A 60 3.16 1.45 -0.91
C PHE A 60 1.66 1.23 -0.79
N VAL A 61 0.94 2.09 -0.07
CA VAL A 61 -0.53 2.06 0.02
C VAL A 61 -1.15 2.19 -1.37
N MET A 62 -0.68 3.15 -2.17
CA MET A 62 -1.20 3.40 -3.52
C MET A 62 -0.89 2.24 -4.47
N ALA A 63 0.24 1.57 -4.31
CA ALA A 63 0.54 0.36 -5.06
C ALA A 63 -0.43 -0.78 -4.69
N GLN A 64 -0.75 -0.95 -3.40
CA GLN A 64 -1.69 -1.98 -2.95
C GLN A 64 -3.10 -1.76 -3.51
N ILE A 65 -3.61 -0.53 -3.40
CA ILE A 65 -4.94 -0.18 -3.90
C ILE A 65 -5.06 -0.42 -5.41
N GLN A 66 -4.01 -0.15 -6.18
CA GLN A 66 -4.01 -0.41 -7.62
C GLN A 66 -4.06 -1.91 -7.95
N SER A 67 -3.34 -2.74 -7.19
CA SER A 67 -3.40 -4.19 -7.33
C SER A 67 -4.81 -4.73 -7.04
N ASP A 68 -5.43 -4.28 -5.95
CA ASP A 68 -6.76 -4.72 -5.54
C ASP A 68 -7.82 -4.34 -6.59
N LYS A 69 -7.76 -3.11 -7.12
CA LYS A 69 -8.70 -2.64 -8.16
C LYS A 69 -8.61 -3.46 -9.45
N LEU A 70 -7.42 -3.87 -9.86
CA LEU A 70 -7.24 -4.69 -11.06
C LEU A 70 -7.85 -6.08 -10.89
N GLU A 71 -7.74 -6.68 -9.69
CA GLU A 71 -8.36 -7.97 -9.42
C GLU A 71 -9.88 -7.87 -9.38
N GLU A 72 -10.41 -6.82 -8.74
CA GLU A 72 -11.84 -6.58 -8.65
C GLU A 72 -12.46 -6.31 -10.03
N LEU A 73 -11.79 -5.52 -10.88
CA LEU A 73 -12.23 -5.27 -12.25
C LEU A 73 -12.28 -6.57 -13.07
N LYS A 74 -11.26 -7.42 -12.93
CA LYS A 74 -11.22 -8.72 -13.61
C LYS A 74 -12.36 -9.63 -13.16
N LYS A 75 -12.66 -9.69 -11.87
CA LYS A 75 -13.81 -10.44 -11.34
C LYS A 75 -15.14 -9.92 -11.90
N GLN A 76 -15.30 -8.60 -11.96
CA GLN A 76 -16.50 -7.98 -12.53
C GLN A 76 -16.67 -8.32 -14.01
N THR A 77 -15.61 -8.25 -14.83
CA THR A 77 -15.69 -8.64 -16.24
C THR A 77 -16.09 -10.11 -16.41
N GLN A 78 -15.53 -11.02 -15.61
CA GLN A 78 -15.90 -12.44 -15.67
C GLN A 78 -17.36 -12.69 -15.27
N LEU A 79 -17.89 -11.95 -14.29
CA LEU A 79 -19.29 -12.04 -13.92
C LEU A 79 -20.20 -11.50 -15.02
N LEU A 80 -19.82 -10.37 -15.64
CA LEU A 80 -20.56 -9.78 -16.76
C LEU A 80 -20.63 -10.73 -17.97
N GLU A 81 -19.51 -11.38 -18.29
CA GLU A 81 -19.41 -12.36 -19.37
C GLU A 81 -20.32 -13.56 -19.11
N LYS A 82 -20.36 -14.07 -17.88
CA LYS A 82 -21.28 -15.16 -17.49
C LYS A 82 -22.75 -14.76 -17.54
N LEU A 83 -23.08 -13.54 -17.13
CA LEU A 83 -24.45 -13.02 -17.19
C LEU A 83 -24.90 -12.84 -18.65
N SER A 84 -24.05 -12.29 -19.51
CA SER A 84 -24.32 -12.14 -20.95
C SER A 84 -24.56 -13.50 -21.63
N LEU A 85 -23.72 -14.50 -21.36
CA LEU A 85 -23.90 -15.86 -21.87
C LEU A 85 -25.21 -16.49 -21.37
N ASN A 86 -25.54 -16.32 -20.08
CA ASN A 86 -26.76 -16.86 -19.50
C ASN A 86 -28.03 -16.19 -20.06
N ASP A 87 -27.99 -14.88 -20.30
CA ASP A 87 -29.08 -14.12 -20.90
C ASP A 87 -29.37 -14.58 -22.34
N GLN A 88 -28.32 -14.83 -23.14
CA GLN A 88 -28.48 -15.41 -24.47
C GLN A 88 -29.10 -16.81 -24.46
N THR A 89 -28.78 -17.64 -23.45
CA THR A 89 -29.40 -18.97 -23.32
C THR A 89 -30.87 -18.92 -22.91
N LEU A 90 -31.32 -17.88 -22.20
CA LEU A 90 -32.72 -17.67 -21.83
C LEU A 90 -33.55 -17.03 -22.95
N SER A 91 -32.94 -16.23 -23.83
CA SER A 91 -33.61 -15.67 -25.02
C SER A 91 -33.84 -16.70 -26.14
N HIS A 92 -33.16 -17.84 -26.08
CA HIS A 92 -33.26 -18.91 -27.09
C HIS A 92 -34.26 -20.02 -26.72
N TYR A 93 -34.98 -19.85 -25.59
CA TYR A 93 -36.05 -20.72 -25.10
C TYR A 93 -37.39 -19.97 -25.10
#